data_AF-A0A6C0D9Y5-F1
#
_entry.id   AF-A0A6C0D9Y5-F1
#
_cell.length_a   1.000
_cell.length_b   1.000
_cell.length_c   1.000
_cell.angle_alpha   90.00
_cell.angle_beta   90.00
_cell.angle_gamma   90.00
#
_symmetry.space_group_name_H-M   'P 1'
#
loop_
_entity.id
_entity.type
_entity.pdbx_description
1 polymer ?
#
loop_
_entity_poly.entity_id
_entity_poly.type
_entity_poly.pdbx_seq_one_letter_code
_entity_poly.pdbx_strand_id
1 'polypeptide(L)'
;MNKQILNVIFILAICFVAYQLFRNLDFKEGMDTGATTSATTSTSNGIAGSAQNYAANIKSTTIKNQDTLLITKYRTDYENAILNLDDLINSMMLQTALSVDNANPMSSLEKLNQLNSAKSALNNVMKYVDASK
;
A
#
# COMPACT_ATOMS: atom_id res chain seq x y z
N MET A 1 -62.31 25.36 15.48
CA MET A 1 -61.00 25.54 14.81
C MET A 1 -61.14 25.04 13.37
N ASN A 2 -60.84 25.89 12.38
CA ASN A 2 -61.11 25.55 10.97
C ASN A 2 -60.22 24.37 10.55
N LYS A 3 -60.82 23.30 10.03
CA LYS A 3 -60.11 22.05 9.64
C LYS A 3 -58.89 22.29 8.74
N GLN A 4 -58.92 23.38 7.96
CA GLN A 4 -57.82 23.80 7.10
C GLN A 4 -56.58 24.26 7.90
N ILE A 5 -56.77 24.96 9.02
CA ILE A 5 -55.68 25.41 9.89
C ILE A 5 -55.03 24.22 10.60
N LEU A 6 -55.82 23.22 11.00
CA LEU A 6 -55.31 22.01 11.65
C LEU A 6 -54.44 21.18 10.71
N ASN A 7 -54.83 21.05 9.43
CA ASN A 7 -54.05 20.29 8.44
C ASN A 7 -52.70 20.97 8.11
N VAL A 8 -52.66 22.30 8.05
CA VAL A 8 -51.40 23.05 7.81
C VAL A 8 -50.42 22.87 8.96
N ILE A 9 -50.89 22.93 10.21
CA ILE A 9 -50.05 22.69 11.40
C ILE A 9 -49.53 21.25 11.42
N PHE A 10 -50.36 20.28 11.01
CA PHE A 10 -49.98 18.87 10.96
C PHE A 10 -48.88 18.59 9.92
N ILE A 11 -48.96 19.22 8.75
CA ILE A 11 -47.92 19.12 7.70
C ILE A 11 -46.61 19.73 8.17
N LEU A 12 -46.65 20.90 8.81
CA LEU A 12 -45.46 21.54 9.36
C LEU A 12 -44.81 20.70 10.47
N ALA A 13 -45.62 20.05 11.32
CA ALA A 13 -45.13 19.14 12.34
C ALA A 13 -44.44 17.91 11.74
N ILE A 14 -44.99 17.32 10.68
CA ILE A 14 -44.38 16.19 9.96
C ILE A 14 -43.06 16.60 9.30
N CYS A 15 -42.99 17.76 8.66
CA CYS A 15 -41.74 18.27 8.08
C CYS A 15 -40.67 18.51 9.15
N PHE A 16 -41.05 19.00 10.32
CA PHE A 16 -40.12 19.22 11.43
C PHE A 16 -39.56 17.91 12.01
N VAL A 17 -40.41 16.89 12.16
CA VAL A 17 -40.00 15.55 12.62
C VAL A 17 -39.08 14.87 11.59
N ALA A 18 -39.42 14.95 10.31
CA ALA A 18 -38.57 14.44 9.23
C ALA A 18 -37.20 15.13 9.24
N TYR A 19 -37.17 16.46 9.39
CA TYR A 19 -35.93 17.23 9.47
C TYR A 19 -35.05 16.82 10.66
N GLN A 20 -35.64 16.59 11.84
CA GLN A 20 -34.88 16.11 13.00
C GLN A 20 -34.35 14.69 12.80
N LEU A 21 -35.10 13.80 12.12
CA LEU A 21 -34.62 12.47 11.76
C LEU A 21 -33.44 12.55 10.78
N PHE A 22 -33.56 13.34 9.71
CA PHE A 22 -32.47 13.52 8.74
C PHE A 22 -31.24 14.19 9.33
N ARG A 23 -31.39 15.07 10.33
CA ARG A 23 -30.24 15.70 10.99
C ARG A 23 -29.57 14.82 12.04
N ASN A 24 -30.28 13.88 12.64
CA ASN A 24 -29.70 12.89 13.58
C ASN A 24 -29.18 11.64 12.88
N LEU A 25 -29.60 11.38 11.64
CA LEU A 25 -29.03 10.35 10.80
C LEU A 25 -27.77 10.93 10.16
N ASP A 26 -26.63 10.66 10.77
CA ASP A 26 -25.30 10.87 10.18
C ASP A 26 -25.18 9.95 8.95
N PHE A 27 -25.73 10.41 7.81
CA PHE A 27 -25.74 9.70 6.54
C PHE A 27 -24.29 9.62 6.03
N LYS A 28 -23.60 8.58 6.48
CA LYS A 28 -22.30 8.19 5.96
C LYS A 28 -22.52 7.59 4.57
N GLU A 29 -22.32 8.40 3.54
CA GLU A 29 -22.38 7.97 2.14
C GLU A 29 -21.49 6.73 1.95
N GLY A 30 -22.14 5.61 1.62
CA GLY A 30 -21.49 4.34 1.41
C GLY A 30 -20.75 4.32 0.09
N MET A 31 -19.56 4.93 0.04
CA MET A 31 -18.40 4.45 -0.73
C MET A 31 -17.10 5.22 -0.41
N ASP A 32 -16.96 5.79 0.79
CA ASP A 32 -15.66 6.32 1.25
C ASP A 32 -15.08 5.38 2.33
N THR A 33 -14.35 4.35 1.90
CA THR A 33 -13.37 3.65 2.77
C THR A 33 -12.09 4.47 2.88
N GLY A 34 -12.23 5.78 3.12
CA GLY A 34 -11.21 6.69 3.59
C GLY A 34 -11.38 6.90 5.09
N ALA A 35 -10.52 6.25 5.86
CA ALA A 35 -10.13 6.56 7.24
C ALA A 35 -11.04 7.52 8.05
N THR A 36 -11.80 7.01 9.03
CA THR A 36 -12.07 7.78 10.26
C THR A 36 -12.50 6.88 11.42
N THR A 37 -11.56 6.72 12.34
CA THR A 37 -11.72 6.95 13.79
C THR A 37 -13.03 6.46 14.43
N SER A 38 -13.10 5.17 14.76
CA SER A 38 -13.89 4.76 15.91
C SER A 38 -13.10 5.08 17.17
N ALA A 39 -13.44 6.20 17.80
CA ALA A 39 -13.13 6.44 19.20
C ALA A 39 -13.81 5.33 20.01
N THR A 40 -13.03 4.38 20.49
CA THR A 40 -13.48 3.42 21.49
C THR A 40 -12.38 3.30 22.52
N THR A 41 -12.62 3.99 23.63
CA THR A 41 -12.07 3.76 24.98
C THR A 41 -10.59 3.39 25.05
N SER A 42 -9.81 4.32 25.58
CA SER A 42 -8.45 4.16 26.09
C SER A 42 -8.30 2.93 26.99
N THR A 43 -8.16 1.77 26.37
CA THR A 43 -7.48 0.63 26.93
C THR A 43 -6.01 0.93 26.70
N SER A 44 -5.23 1.02 27.77
CA SER A 44 -3.78 1.24 27.71
C SER A 44 -3.14 0.06 26.97
N ASN A 45 -3.20 0.09 25.65
CA ASN A 45 -2.56 -0.86 24.78
C ASN A 45 -1.09 -0.44 24.76
N GLY A 46 -0.22 -1.24 25.38
CA GLY A 46 1.22 -1.08 25.23
C GLY A 46 1.63 -1.10 23.75
N ILE A 47 2.89 -0.76 23.46
CA ILE A 47 3.43 -0.65 22.09
C ILE A 47 3.12 -1.90 21.21
N ALA A 48 2.88 -3.06 21.82
CA ALA A 48 2.47 -4.30 21.13
C ALA A 48 0.97 -4.40 20.78
N GLY A 49 0.07 -3.68 21.43
CA GLY A 49 -1.38 -3.80 21.23
C GLY A 49 -1.88 -3.26 19.88
N SER A 50 -1.07 -2.46 19.19
CA SER A 50 -1.31 -2.02 17.80
C SER A 50 -0.54 -2.86 16.76
N ALA A 51 0.33 -3.79 17.17
CA ALA A 51 1.17 -4.57 16.26
C ALA A 51 0.33 -5.49 15.34
N GLN A 52 -0.77 -6.05 15.85
CA GLN A 52 -1.69 -6.85 15.04
C GLN A 52 -2.34 -6.03 13.93
N ASN A 53 -2.78 -4.81 14.23
CA ASN A 53 -3.37 -3.91 13.24
C ASN A 53 -2.33 -3.44 12.22
N TYR A 54 -1.10 -3.16 12.66
CA TYR A 54 0.00 -2.83 11.77
C TYR A 54 0.34 -3.97 10.80
N ALA A 55 0.44 -5.21 11.31
CA ALA A 55 0.65 -6.39 10.48
C ALA A 55 -0.48 -6.62 9.47
N ALA A 56 -1.74 -6.41 9.88
CA ALA A 56 -2.89 -6.49 8.99
C ALA A 56 -2.83 -5.43 7.86
N ASN A 57 -2.41 -4.21 8.17
CA ASN A 57 -2.23 -3.14 7.18
C ASN A 57 -1.10 -3.45 6.18
N ILE A 58 0.03 -4.00 6.65
CA ILE A 58 1.10 -4.48 5.76
C ILE A 58 0.55 -5.56 4.84
N LYS A 59 -0.15 -6.56 5.39
CA LYS A 59 -0.71 -7.67 4.60
C LYS A 59 -1.69 -7.17 3.53
N SER A 60 -2.58 -6.24 3.89
CA SER A 60 -3.51 -5.62 2.94
C SER A 60 -2.78 -4.90 1.81
N THR A 61 -1.73 -4.14 2.14
CA THR A 61 -0.90 -3.45 1.16
C THR A 61 -0.15 -4.43 0.25
N THR A 62 0.38 -5.52 0.81
CA THR A 62 1.06 -6.57 0.04
C THR A 62 0.10 -7.23 -0.95
N ILE A 63 -1.12 -7.59 -0.54
CA ILE A 63 -2.14 -8.17 -1.43
C ILE A 63 -2.47 -7.19 -2.55
N LYS A 64 -2.76 -5.92 -2.20
CA LYS A 64 -3.03 -4.88 -3.20
C LYS A 64 -1.88 -4.74 -4.22
N ASN A 65 -0.64 -4.79 -3.75
CA ASN A 65 0.54 -4.71 -4.62
C ASN A 65 0.66 -5.96 -5.51
N GLN A 66 0.41 -7.16 -4.98
CA GLN A 66 0.40 -8.39 -5.77
C GLN A 66 -0.67 -8.35 -6.88
N ASP A 67 -1.88 -7.88 -6.54
CA ASP A 67 -2.99 -7.73 -7.49
C ASP A 67 -2.67 -6.67 -8.56
N THR A 68 -2.06 -5.54 -8.16
CA THR A 68 -1.69 -4.45 -9.08
C THR A 68 -0.59 -4.87 -10.05
N LEU A 69 0.41 -5.60 -9.54
CA LEU A 69 1.53 -6.10 -10.34
C LEU A 69 1.12 -7.27 -11.23
N LEU A 70 -0.01 -7.93 -10.97
CA LEU A 70 -0.49 -9.07 -11.77
C LEU A 70 0.62 -10.13 -11.96
N ILE A 71 1.35 -10.43 -10.88
CA ILE A 71 2.59 -11.22 -10.92
C ILE A 71 2.39 -12.56 -11.60
N THR A 72 1.29 -13.26 -11.31
CA THR A 72 0.96 -14.55 -11.92
C THR A 72 0.79 -14.44 -13.45
N LYS A 73 0.27 -13.32 -13.96
CA LYS A 73 0.02 -13.11 -15.39
C LYS A 73 1.30 -12.74 -16.15
N TYR A 74 2.11 -11.85 -15.60
CA TYR A 74 3.32 -11.32 -16.25
C TYR A 74 4.61 -11.98 -15.73
N ARG A 75 4.50 -13.16 -15.11
CA ARG A 75 5.63 -13.83 -14.45
C ARG A 75 6.84 -14.00 -15.38
N THR A 76 6.61 -14.57 -16.56
CA THR A 76 7.67 -14.77 -17.57
C THR A 76 8.33 -13.45 -17.99
N ASP A 77 7.54 -12.39 -18.15
CA ASP A 77 8.07 -11.07 -18.51
C ASP A 77 8.93 -10.49 -17.38
N TYR A 78 8.53 -10.69 -16.12
CA TYR A 78 9.30 -10.28 -14.95
C TYR A 78 10.57 -11.11 -14.77
N GLU A 79 10.52 -12.43 -14.93
CA GLU A 79 11.69 -13.31 -14.94
C GLU A 79 12.71 -12.83 -16.00
N ASN A 80 12.27 -12.58 -17.23
CA ASN A 80 13.11 -12.07 -18.30
C ASN A 80 13.69 -10.69 -17.99
N ALA A 81 12.90 -9.77 -17.42
CA ALA A 81 13.38 -8.45 -17.02
C ALA A 81 14.47 -8.54 -15.94
N ILE A 82 14.29 -9.41 -14.95
CA ILE A 82 15.27 -9.64 -13.87
C ILE A 82 16.55 -10.26 -14.42
N LEU A 83 16.46 -11.23 -15.34
CA LEU A 83 17.62 -11.83 -15.99
C LEU A 83 18.42 -10.79 -16.79
N ASN A 84 17.74 -9.96 -17.59
CA ASN A 84 18.39 -8.88 -18.33
C ASN A 84 19.06 -7.86 -17.40
N LEU A 85 18.48 -7.60 -16.22
CA LEU A 85 19.11 -6.76 -15.19
C LEU A 85 20.34 -7.42 -14.56
N ASP A 86 20.32 -8.74 -14.33
CA ASP A 86 21.50 -9.49 -13.85
C ASP A 86 22.66 -9.37 -14.85
N ASP A 87 22.37 -9.56 -16.14
CA ASP A 87 23.36 -9.44 -17.22
C ASP A 87 23.92 -8.02 -17.33
N LEU A 88 23.06 -7.00 -17.16
CA LEU A 88 23.50 -5.61 -17.10
C LEU A 88 24.43 -5.36 -15.90
N ILE A 89 24.08 -5.84 -14.71
CA ILE A 89 24.93 -5.70 -13.53
C ILE A 89 26.27 -6.40 -13.74
N ASN A 90 26.29 -7.61 -14.30
CA ASN A 90 27.52 -8.33 -14.63
C ASN A 90 28.41 -7.49 -15.58
N SER A 91 27.80 -6.86 -16.58
CA SER A 91 28.50 -5.96 -17.51
C SER A 91 29.05 -4.73 -16.80
N MET A 92 28.28 -4.11 -15.90
CA MET A 92 28.72 -2.96 -15.10
C MET A 92 29.83 -3.32 -14.10
N MET A 93 29.78 -4.52 -13.52
CA MET A 93 30.83 -5.04 -12.63
C MET A 93 32.13 -5.20 -13.41
N LEU A 94 32.07 -5.82 -14.59
CA LEU A 94 33.22 -5.96 -15.47
C LEU A 94 33.79 -4.59 -15.87
N GLN A 95 32.93 -3.65 -16.30
CA GLN A 95 33.36 -2.30 -16.64
C GLN A 95 34.04 -1.61 -15.45
N THR A 96 33.47 -1.74 -14.25
CA THR A 96 34.03 -1.15 -13.02
C THR A 96 35.40 -1.77 -12.69
N ALA A 97 35.53 -3.09 -12.80
CA ALA A 97 36.79 -3.79 -12.56
C ALA A 97 37.89 -3.43 -13.57
N LEU A 98 37.53 -3.21 -14.84
CA LEU A 98 38.47 -2.81 -15.89
C LEU A 98 38.81 -1.31 -15.87
N SER A 99 38.00 -0.49 -15.20
CA SER A 99 38.15 0.97 -15.14
C SER A 99 38.66 1.45 -13.78
N VAL A 100 39.23 0.56 -12.97
CA VAL A 100 39.78 0.92 -11.66
C VAL A 100 40.93 1.92 -11.84
N ASP A 101 40.81 3.07 -11.19
CA ASP A 101 41.94 3.99 -11.04
C ASP A 101 42.97 3.40 -10.07
N ASN A 102 44.17 3.12 -10.55
CA ASN A 102 45.25 2.57 -9.74
C ASN A 102 45.75 3.57 -8.68
N ALA A 103 45.54 4.87 -8.86
CA ALA A 103 45.89 5.88 -7.87
C ALA A 103 44.88 5.92 -6.71
N ASN A 104 43.59 5.65 -6.97
CA ASN A 104 42.51 5.68 -5.99
C ASN A 104 41.51 4.52 -6.17
N PRO A 105 41.93 3.26 -5.94
CA PRO A 105 41.12 2.09 -6.30
C PRO A 105 39.88 1.91 -5.42
N MET A 106 39.87 2.48 -4.21
CA MET A 106 38.82 2.25 -3.21
C MET A 106 37.41 2.58 -3.71
N SER A 107 37.23 3.68 -4.45
CA SER A 107 35.92 4.07 -4.97
C SER A 107 35.33 3.03 -5.93
N SER A 108 36.20 2.44 -6.77
CA SER A 108 35.80 1.41 -7.73
C SER A 108 35.52 0.07 -7.04
N LEU A 109 36.30 -0.26 -6.00
CA LEU A 109 36.08 -1.45 -5.18
C LEU A 109 34.77 -1.37 -4.36
N GLU A 110 34.45 -0.21 -3.80
CA GLU A 110 33.18 0.03 -3.11
C GLU A 110 31.99 -0.10 -4.07
N LYS A 111 32.09 0.51 -5.26
CA LYS A 111 31.07 0.37 -6.30
C LYS A 111 30.90 -1.09 -6.72
N LEU A 112 31.99 -1.85 -6.85
CA LEU A 112 31.93 -3.28 -7.17
C LEU A 112 31.18 -4.07 -6.09
N ASN A 113 31.38 -3.75 -4.81
CA ASN A 113 30.64 -4.38 -3.71
C ASN A 113 29.14 -4.03 -3.71
N GLN A 114 28.79 -2.78 -4.05
CA GLN A 114 27.40 -2.37 -4.21
C GLN A 114 26.71 -3.13 -5.36
N LEU A 115 27.38 -3.27 -6.50
CA LEU A 115 26.88 -4.04 -7.64
C LEU A 115 26.69 -5.53 -7.29
N ASN A 116 27.64 -6.13 -6.59
CA ASN A 116 27.51 -7.51 -6.12
C ASN A 116 26.32 -7.68 -5.13
N SER A 117 26.09 -6.70 -4.27
CA SER A 117 24.95 -6.70 -3.35
C SER A 117 23.62 -6.56 -4.10
N ALA A 118 23.57 -5.70 -5.13
CA ALA A 118 22.41 -5.56 -6.01
C ALA A 118 22.11 -6.87 -6.76
N LYS A 119 23.14 -7.59 -7.21
CA LYS A 119 23.00 -8.93 -7.81
C LYS A 119 22.34 -9.92 -6.85
N SER A 120 22.80 -9.96 -5.60
CA SER A 120 22.20 -10.80 -4.56
C SER A 120 20.73 -10.43 -4.29
N ALA A 121 20.42 -9.13 -4.27
CA ALA A 121 19.05 -8.65 -4.11
C ALA A 121 18.14 -9.10 -5.28
N LEU A 122 18.60 -9.01 -6.52
CA LEU A 122 17.85 -9.48 -7.70
C LEU A 122 17.55 -10.97 -7.64
N ASN A 123 18.48 -11.80 -7.14
CA ASN A 123 18.22 -13.23 -6.93
C ASN A 123 17.07 -13.45 -5.92
N ASN A 124 17.00 -12.66 -4.84
CA ASN A 124 15.87 -12.73 -3.92
C ASN A 124 14.55 -12.28 -4.58
N VAL A 125 14.59 -11.27 -5.45
CA VAL A 125 13.41 -10.85 -6.23
C VAL A 125 12.97 -11.95 -7.21
N MET A 126 13.91 -12.62 -7.88
CA MET A 126 13.63 -13.76 -8.77
C MET A 126 12.93 -14.89 -8.01
N LYS A 127 13.47 -15.28 -6.84
CA LYS A 127 12.85 -16.30 -5.98
C LYS A 127 11.42 -15.92 -5.56
N TYR A 128 11.17 -14.64 -5.30
CA TYR A 128 9.83 -14.16 -4.97
C TYR A 128 8.86 -14.30 -6.15
N VAL A 129 9.30 -13.95 -7.36
CA VAL A 129 8.52 -14.14 -8.59
C VAL A 129 8.28 -15.62 -8.89
N ASP A 130 9.28 -16.48 -8.67
CA ASP A 130 9.15 -17.94 -8.85
C ASP A 130 8.19 -18.58 -7.85
N ALA A 131 8.17 -18.08 -6.61
CA ALA A 131 7.34 -18.60 -5.53
C ALA A 131 5.87 -18.17 -5.63
N SER A 132 5.53 -17.20 -6.49
CA SER A 132 4.16 -16.69 -6.68
C SER A 132 3.35 -17.50 -7.71
N LYS A 133 3.62 -18.81 -7.77
CA LYS A 133 2.92 -19.80 -8.60
C LYS A 133 1.59 -20.24 -8.00
#